data_AF-A0A920EC96-F1
#
_entry.id   AF-A0A920EC96-F1
#
_cell.length_a   1.000
_cell.length_b   1.000
_cell.length_c   1.000
_cell.angle_alpha   90.00
_cell.angle_beta   90.00
_cell.angle_gamma   90.00
#
_symmetry.space_group_name_H-M   'P 1'
#
loop_
_entity.id
_entity.type
_entity.pdbx_description
1 polymer ?
#
loop_
_entity_poly.entity_id
_entity_poly.type
_entity_poly.pdbx_seq_one_letter_code
_entity_poly.pdbx_strand_id
1 'polypeptide(L)' 'MPIDQTVAVGDGANDLDMLTIAGLGIAFNAKPIVQDAANTTLRVPYLDAILFMLGVSREEVEAADSSDLL' A
#
# COMPACT_ATOMS: atom_id res chain seq x y z
N MET A 1 13.84 7.98 7.63
CA MET A 1 13.16 6.77 8.13
C MET A 1 14.03 5.57 7.85
N PRO A 2 14.20 4.63 8.78
CA PRO A 2 14.75 3.30 8.51
C PRO A 2 13.99 2.57 7.39
N ILE A 3 14.65 1.73 6.60
CA ILE A 3 14.03 1.05 5.44
C ILE A 3 12.92 0.08 5.86
N ASP A 4 13.08 -0.61 6.98
CA ASP A 4 12.07 -1.47 7.59
C ASP A 4 10.79 -0.70 7.99
N GLN A 5 10.86 0.63 8.10
CA GLN A 5 9.72 1.53 8.34
C GLN A 5 9.24 2.26 7.07
N THR A 6 9.43 1.65 5.91
CA THR A 6 8.95 2.19 4.63
C THR A 6 7.91 1.28 3.99
N VAL A 7 6.95 1.88 3.30
CA VAL A 7 5.96 1.19 2.48
C VAL A 7 6.08 1.69 1.06
N ALA A 8 6.12 0.78 0.09
CA ALA A 8 6.06 1.08 -1.32
C ALA A 8 4.84 0.41 -1.96
N VAL A 9 4.20 1.11 -2.89
CA VAL A 9 3.04 0.62 -3.63
C VAL A 9 3.30 0.83 -5.13
N GLY A 10 3.08 -0.20 -5.94
CA GLY A 10 3.30 -0.13 -7.39
C GLY A 10 2.48 -1.17 -8.14
N ASP A 11 2.25 -0.94 -9.43
CA ASP A 11 1.46 -1.81 -10.32
C ASP A 11 2.29 -2.35 -11.50
N GLY A 12 3.42 -1.70 -11.78
CA GLY A 12 4.23 -1.91 -12.96
C GLY A 12 5.62 -2.48 -12.70
N ALA A 13 6.25 -2.99 -13.77
CA ALA A 13 7.60 -3.53 -13.70
C ALA A 13 8.67 -2.45 -13.41
N ASN A 14 8.35 -1.18 -13.64
CA ASN A 14 9.17 -0.02 -13.25
C ASN A 14 9.33 0.11 -11.72
N ASP A 15 8.42 -0.50 -10.95
CA ASP A 15 8.41 -0.37 -9.49
C ASP A 15 9.11 -1.54 -8.79
N LEU A 16 9.63 -2.53 -9.52
CA LEU A 16 10.22 -3.75 -8.95
C LEU A 16 11.34 -3.45 -7.95
N ASP A 17 12.27 -2.57 -8.32
CA ASP A 17 13.38 -2.19 -7.44
C ASP A 17 12.86 -1.47 -6.19
N MET A 18 11.87 -0.59 -6.34
CA MET A 18 11.25 0.13 -5.23
C MET A 18 10.52 -0.81 -4.26
N LEU A 19 9.74 -1.75 -4.79
CA LEU A 19 8.98 -2.74 -4.02
C LEU A 19 9.89 -3.72 -3.29
N THR A 20 11.01 -4.10 -3.90
CA THR A 20 11.98 -5.05 -3.31
C THR A 20 12.82 -4.41 -2.19
N ILE A 21 13.07 -3.10 -2.28
CA ILE A 21 13.87 -2.36 -1.30
C ILE A 21 13.05 -1.98 -0.06
N ALA A 22 11.76 -1.69 -0.22
CA ALA A 22 10.91 -1.22 0.89
C ALA A 22 10.75 -2.27 2.00
N GLY A 23 10.47 -1.80 3.22
CA GLY A 23 10.13 -2.67 4.34
C GLY A 23 8.84 -3.46 4.11
N LEU A 24 7.88 -2.83 3.42
CA LEU A 24 6.65 -3.45 2.92
C LEU A 24 6.36 -2.99 1.48
N GLY A 25 6.59 -3.85 0.50
CA GLY A 25 6.18 -3.68 -0.89
C GLY A 25 4.78 -4.26 -1.15
N ILE A 26 3.89 -3.45 -1.74
CA ILE A 26 2.52 -3.80 -2.08
C ILE A 26 2.32 -3.71 -3.60
N ALA A 27 2.02 -4.83 -4.24
CA ALA A 27 1.59 -4.88 -5.62
C ALA A 27 0.10 -4.51 -5.73
N PHE A 28 -0.22 -3.35 -6.30
CA PHE A 28 -1.60 -2.87 -6.47
C PHE A 28 -2.10 -3.14 -7.88
N ASN A 29 -3.11 -4.01 -8.03
CA ASN A 29 -3.68 -4.41 -9.34
C ASN A 29 -2.61 -4.75 -10.39
N ALA A 30 -1.50 -5.32 -9.93
CA ALA A 30 -0.29 -5.43 -10.70
C ALA A 30 -0.28 -6.68 -11.58
N LYS A 31 0.62 -6.72 -12.56
CA LYS A 31 0.88 -7.94 -13.37
C LYS A 31 1.59 -9.01 -12.53
N PRO A 32 1.53 -10.32 -12.91
CA PRO A 32 2.16 -11.39 -12.15
C PRO A 32 3.62 -11.13 -11.77
N ILE A 33 4.43 -10.62 -12.71
CA ILE A 33 5.85 -10.28 -12.45
C ILE A 33 6.06 -9.30 -11.29
N VAL A 34 5.11 -8.39 -11.06
CA VAL A 34 5.17 -7.40 -9.97
C VAL A 34 4.63 -8.00 -8.67
N GLN A 35 3.59 -8.84 -8.76
CA GLN A 35 3.04 -9.56 -7.62
C GLN A 35 4.08 -10.48 -6.99
N ASP A 36 4.88 -11.18 -7.81
CA ASP A 36 5.91 -12.11 -7.37
C ASP A 36 7.09 -11.40 -6.65
N ALA A 37 7.29 -10.11 -6.92
CA ALA A 37 8.35 -9.30 -6.30
C ALA A 37 7.89 -8.54 -5.05
N ALA A 38 6.60 -8.35 -4.85
CA ALA A 38 6.05 -7.64 -3.70
C ALA A 38 5.83 -8.58 -2.50
N ASN A 39 5.81 -8.03 -1.28
CA ASN A 39 5.49 -8.81 -0.08
C ASN A 39 4.01 -9.21 -0.02
N THR A 40 3.13 -8.38 -0.57
CA THR A 40 1.69 -8.64 -0.65
C THR A 40 1.08 -8.03 -1.92
N THR A 41 -0.13 -8.48 -2.28
CA THR A 41 -0.86 -8.01 -3.45
C THR A 41 -2.27 -7.58 -3.07
N LEU A 42 -2.68 -6.41 -3.56
CA LEU A 42 -4.05 -5.90 -3.47
C LEU A 42 -4.71 -5.94 -4.85
N ARG A 43 -5.83 -6.66 -4.96
CA ARG A 43 -6.55 -6.88 -6.24
C ARG A 43 -7.89 -6.16 -6.34
N VAL A 44 -8.26 -5.38 -5.33
CA VAL A 44 -9.46 -4.55 -5.39
C VAL A 44 -9.09 -3.20 -6.03
N PRO A 45 -9.99 -2.59 -6.83
CA PRO A 45 -9.70 -1.36 -7.56
C PRO A 45 -9.77 -0.09 -6.67
N TYR A 46 -9.38 -0.21 -5.40
CA TYR A 46 -9.48 0.88 -4.42
C TYR A 46 -8.18 0.96 -3.62
N LEU A 47 -7.51 2.12 -3.70
CA LEU A 47 -6.19 2.33 -3.09
C LEU A 47 -6.27 2.54 -1.58
N ASP A 48 -7.37 3.10 -1.10
CA ASP A 48 -7.70 3.27 0.33
C ASP A 48 -7.71 1.94 1.10
N ALA A 49 -7.97 0.81 0.44
CA ALA A 49 -7.89 -0.51 1.06
C ALA A 49 -6.49 -0.86 1.58
N ILE A 50 -5.44 -0.12 1.19
CA ILE A 50 -4.11 -0.22 1.79
C ILE A 50 -4.11 0.25 3.26
N LEU A 51 -4.97 1.22 3.63
CA LEU A 51 -5.08 1.69 5.01
C LEU A 51 -5.42 0.56 5.98
N PHE A 52 -6.30 -0.36 5.56
CA PHE A 52 -6.62 -1.56 6.34
C PHE A 52 -5.41 -2.49 6.52
N MET A 53 -4.52 -2.58 5.52
CA MET A 53 -3.27 -3.35 5.65
C MET A 53 -2.27 -2.70 6.60
N LEU A 54 -2.33 -1.37 6.73
CA LEU A 54 -1.52 -0.60 7.69
C LEU A 54 -2.16 -0.56 9.10
N GLY A 55 -3.29 -1.24 9.28
CA GLY A 55 -3.98 -1.33 10.57
C GLY A 55 -4.92 -0.16 10.88
N VAL A 56 -5.20 0.70 9.91
CA VAL A 56 -6.15 1.82 10.06
C VAL A 56 -7.56 1.34 9.72
N SER A 57 -8.52 1.55 10.62
CA SER A 57 -9.91 1.16 10.40
C SER A 57 -10.70 2.21 9.60
N ARG A 58 -11.86 1.81 9.07
CA ARG A 58 -12.72 2.76 8.35
C ARG A 58 -13.28 3.83 9.26
N GLU A 59 -13.61 3.46 10.50
CA GLU A 59 -14.09 4.37 11.53
C GLU A 59 -13.03 5.44 11.89
N GLU A 60 -11.75 5.05 11.95
CA GLU A 60 -10.64 5.98 12.16
C GLU A 60 -10.51 6.99 11.01
N VAL A 61 -10.65 6.53 9.77
CA VAL A 61 -10.65 7.40 8.59
C VAL A 61 -11.82 8.39 8.62
N GLU A 62 -13.04 7.89 8.84
CA GLU A 62 -14.25 8.74 8.87
C GLU A 62 -14.23 9.74 10.04
N ALA A 63 -13.69 9.35 11.19
CA ALA A 63 -13.50 10.25 12.33
C ALA A 63 -12.49 11.37 12.02
N ALA A 64 -11.38 11.04 11.35
CA ALA A 64 -10.38 12.02 10.93
C ALA A 64 -10.95 13.01 9.89
N ASP A 65 -11.62 12.50 8.84
CA ASP A 65 -12.26 13.31 7.80
C ASP A 65 -13.32 14.27 8.39
N SER A 66 -14.08 13.80 9.38
CA SER A 66 -15.08 14.63 10.07
C SER A 66 -14.45 15.74 10.93
N SER A 67 -13.23 15.54 11.43
CA SER A 67 -12.51 16.52 12.23
C SER A 67 -11.87 17.64 11.41
N ASP A 68 -11.54 17.37 10.14
CA ASP A 68 -11.01 18.36 9.19
C ASP A 68 -12.08 19.36 8.68
N LEU A 69 -13.36 19.06 8.92
CA LEU A 69 -14.52 19.88 8.54
C LEU A 69 -14.93 20.91 9.62
N LEU A 70 -14.24 20.93 10.78
CA LEU A 70 -14.46 21.84 11.91
C LEU A 70 -13.35 22.89 12.03
#